data_AF-A0A4Q3GVV1-F1
#
_entry.id   AF-A0A4Q3GVV1-F1
#
_cell.length_a   1.000
_cell.length_b   1.000
_cell.length_c   1.000
_cell.angle_alpha   90.00
_cell.angle_beta   90.00
_cell.angle_gamma   90.00
#
_symmetry.space_group_name_H-M   'P 1'
#
loop_
_entity.id
_entity.type
_entity.pdbx_description
1 polymer ?
#
loop_
_entity_poly.entity_id
_entity_poly.type
_entity_poly.pdbx_seq_one_letter_code
_entity_poly.pdbx_strand_id
1 'polypeptide(L)'
;MHRLKPASRIFDLFPGDGEIASLMREKDWTATSLGPPEQWPEALKTAVRILLTSRFDMWLGWGDDVSFLYNDAYRPTLGAKHPASLARPTEEIWAEIWPDVE
;
A
#
# COMPACT_ATOMS: atom_id res chain seq x y z
N MET A 1 -27.33 2.41 -16.78
CA MET A 1 -26.00 2.75 -16.23
C MET A 1 -26.14 3.11 -14.76
N HIS A 2 -25.94 2.16 -13.85
CA HIS A 2 -25.93 2.43 -12.41
C HIS A 2 -24.57 3.02 -12.03
N ARG A 3 -24.53 4.27 -11.55
CA ARG A 3 -23.32 4.83 -10.91
C ARG A 3 -23.16 4.14 -9.56
N LEU A 4 -22.15 3.29 -9.45
CA LEU A 4 -21.70 2.69 -8.18
C LEU A 4 -21.31 3.81 -7.19
N LYS A 5 -21.77 3.69 -5.94
CA LYS A 5 -21.45 4.65 -4.86
C LYS A 5 -19.92 4.68 -4.61
N PRO A 6 -19.32 5.83 -4.23
CA PRO A 6 -17.87 5.96 -4.02
C PRO A 6 -17.26 4.89 -3.11
N ALA A 7 -17.97 4.53 -2.03
CA ALA A 7 -17.55 3.47 -1.12
C ALA A 7 -17.35 2.12 -1.83
N SER A 8 -18.21 1.71 -2.76
CA SER A 8 -18.06 0.40 -3.42
C SER A 8 -16.74 0.24 -4.19
N ARG A 9 -16.21 1.32 -4.78
CA ARG A 9 -14.99 1.26 -5.59
C ARG A 9 -13.70 1.10 -4.77
N ILE A 10 -13.65 1.69 -3.58
CA ILE A 10 -12.46 1.58 -2.72
C ILE A 10 -12.39 0.21 -2.02
N PHE A 11 -13.53 -0.38 -1.68
CA PHE A 11 -13.61 -1.76 -1.19
C PHE A 11 -13.23 -2.78 -2.28
N ASP A 12 -13.56 -2.52 -3.54
CA ASP A 12 -13.11 -3.35 -4.67
C ASP A 12 -11.61 -3.22 -4.95
N LEU A 13 -11.00 -2.08 -4.61
CA LEU A 13 -9.57 -1.85 -4.82
C LEU A 13 -8.72 -2.46 -3.70
N PHE A 14 -9.15 -2.28 -2.46
CA PHE A 14 -8.49 -2.86 -1.29
C PHE A 14 -9.38 -3.97 -0.74
N PRO A 15 -9.33 -5.21 -1.29
CA PRO A 15 -10.18 -6.31 -0.84
C PRO A 15 -9.74 -6.88 0.51
N GLY A 16 -10.62 -7.65 1.14
CA GLY A 16 -10.33 -8.39 2.38
C GLY A 16 -10.65 -7.62 3.66
N ASP A 17 -10.53 -8.30 4.79
CA ASP A 17 -10.83 -7.82 6.14
C ASP A 17 -9.56 -7.67 7.01
N GLY A 18 -8.38 -7.81 6.40
CA GLY A 18 -7.09 -7.60 7.05
C GLY A 18 -6.86 -6.14 7.49
N GLU A 19 -5.95 -5.97 8.45
CA GLU A 19 -5.65 -4.67 9.06
C GLU A 19 -5.09 -3.71 8.01
N ILE A 20 -4.19 -4.19 7.15
CA ILE A 20 -3.64 -3.37 6.06
C ILE A 20 -4.72 -2.94 5.08
N ALA A 21 -5.66 -3.83 4.71
CA ALA A 21 -6.76 -3.45 3.83
C ALA A 21 -7.64 -2.35 4.48
N SER A 22 -7.88 -2.40 5.80
CA SER A 22 -8.57 -1.32 6.52
C SER A 22 -7.79 -0.02 6.49
N LEU A 23 -6.49 -0.07 6.83
CA LEU A 23 -5.62 1.11 6.83
C LEU A 23 -5.53 1.76 5.45
N MET A 24 -5.45 0.97 4.38
CA MET A 24 -5.45 1.49 3.00
C MET A 24 -6.77 2.16 2.63
N ARG A 25 -7.92 1.72 3.15
CA ARG A 25 -9.22 2.39 2.92
C ARG A 25 -9.36 3.69 3.71
N GLU A 26 -8.77 3.76 4.89
CA GLU A 26 -8.83 4.90 5.80
C GLU A 26 -7.78 5.98 5.48
N LYS A 27 -6.71 5.62 4.75
CA LYS A 27 -5.62 6.51 4.43
C LYS A 27 -6.07 7.64 3.50
N ASP A 28 -5.70 8.87 3.85
CA ASP A 28 -5.76 10.00 2.91
C ASP A 28 -4.61 9.89 1.89
N TRP A 29 -4.94 9.29 0.75
CA TRP A 29 -4.00 9.10 -0.35
C TRP A 29 -3.66 10.39 -1.10
N THR A 30 -4.46 11.45 -0.97
CA THR A 30 -4.17 12.74 -1.61
C THR A 30 -2.94 13.42 -1.01
N ALA A 31 -2.59 13.05 0.23
CA ALA A 31 -1.39 13.47 0.92
C ALA A 31 -0.16 12.57 0.66
N THR A 32 -0.24 11.64 -0.30
CA THR A 32 0.86 10.74 -0.69
C THR A 32 1.32 11.01 -2.12
N SER A 33 2.55 10.63 -2.46
CA SER A 33 3.10 10.72 -3.82
C SER A 33 2.34 9.84 -4.84
N LEU A 34 1.69 8.76 -4.40
CA LEU A 34 0.84 7.93 -5.24
C LEU A 34 -0.47 8.60 -5.64
N GLY A 35 -0.90 9.64 -4.90
CA GLY A 35 -2.16 10.33 -5.14
C GLY A 35 -3.41 9.44 -4.95
N PRO A 36 -4.59 9.96 -5.28
CA PRO A 36 -5.86 9.27 -5.03
C PRO A 36 -5.98 7.95 -5.82
N PRO A 37 -6.45 6.85 -5.20
CA PRO A 37 -6.44 5.53 -5.83
C PRO A 37 -7.28 5.41 -7.11
N GLU A 38 -8.27 6.28 -7.30
CA GLU A 38 -9.05 6.36 -8.53
C GLU A 38 -8.19 6.68 -9.76
N GLN A 39 -7.10 7.42 -9.55
CA GLN A 39 -6.19 7.89 -10.60
C GLN A 39 -4.98 6.97 -10.80
N TRP A 40 -4.81 5.95 -9.97
CA TRP A 40 -3.70 5.01 -10.12
C TRP A 40 -3.74 4.29 -11.46
N PRO A 41 -2.57 3.96 -12.05
CA PRO A 41 -2.49 3.04 -13.17
C PRO A 41 -3.14 1.69 -12.82
N GLU A 42 -3.83 1.06 -13.78
CA GLU A 42 -4.48 -0.24 -13.56
C GLU A 42 -3.50 -1.35 -13.13
N ALA A 43 -2.23 -1.24 -13.55
CA ALA A 43 -1.16 -2.14 -13.11
C ALA A 43 -0.93 -2.05 -11.59
N LEU A 44 -0.88 -0.85 -11.02
CA LEU A 44 -0.73 -0.65 -9.58
C LEU A 44 -1.95 -1.20 -8.83
N LYS A 45 -3.16 -0.89 -9.31
CA LYS A 45 -4.40 -1.43 -8.71
C LYS A 45 -4.41 -2.95 -8.67
N THR A 46 -3.96 -3.58 -9.76
CA THR A 46 -3.86 -5.05 -9.86
C THR A 46 -2.79 -5.59 -8.90
N ALA A 47 -1.61 -4.97 -8.84
CA ALA A 47 -0.54 -5.38 -7.94
C ALA A 47 -0.95 -5.28 -6.46
N VAL A 48 -1.66 -4.22 -6.08
CA VAL A 48 -2.19 -4.04 -4.71
C VAL A 48 -3.23 -5.12 -4.37
N ARG A 49 -4.10 -5.50 -5.31
CA ARG A 49 -5.04 -6.62 -5.08
C ARG A 49 -4.31 -7.94 -4.84
N ILE A 50 -3.26 -8.22 -5.62
CA ILE A 50 -2.43 -9.42 -5.42
C ILE A 50 -1.75 -9.35 -4.05
N LEU A 51 -1.15 -8.21 -3.70
CA LEU A 51 -0.50 -7.96 -2.42
C LEU A 51 -1.43 -8.27 -1.24
N LEU A 52 -2.64 -7.70 -1.24
CA LEU A 52 -3.61 -7.83 -0.14
C LEU A 52 -4.27 -9.21 -0.04
N THR A 53 -4.33 -9.96 -1.13
CA THR A 53 -4.95 -11.31 -1.15
C THR A 53 -3.94 -12.44 -0.93
N SER A 54 -2.64 -12.14 -0.97
CA SER A 54 -1.58 -13.11 -0.73
C SER A 54 -1.44 -13.44 0.77
N ARG A 55 -1.10 -14.70 1.04
CA ARG A 55 -0.72 -15.17 2.38
C ARG A 55 0.79 -15.18 2.61
N PHE A 56 1.58 -14.93 1.57
CA PHE A 56 3.02 -14.79 1.68
C PHE A 56 3.38 -13.37 2.12
N ASP A 57 4.47 -13.25 2.86
CA ASP A 57 5.06 -11.97 3.24
C ASP A 57 5.42 -11.20 1.97
N MET A 58 4.74 -10.08 1.72
CA MET A 58 4.92 -9.30 0.50
C MET A 58 4.92 -7.81 0.78
N TRP A 59 5.75 -7.11 0.00
CA TRP A 59 5.73 -5.68 -0.15
C TRP A 59 5.88 -5.30 -1.63
N LEU A 60 5.50 -4.07 -1.94
CA LEU A 60 5.52 -3.45 -3.26
C LEU A 60 6.03 -2.02 -3.11
N GLY A 61 7.09 -1.69 -3.84
CA GLY A 61 7.53 -0.31 -4.06
C GLY A 61 6.94 0.23 -5.35
N TRP A 62 6.47 1.48 -5.37
CA TRP A 62 5.91 2.09 -6.57
C TRP A 62 6.20 3.59 -6.68
N GLY A 63 6.43 4.06 -7.91
CA GLY A 63 6.68 5.48 -8.19
C GLY A 63 8.14 5.89 -7.95
N ASP A 64 8.40 7.18 -8.15
CA ASP A 64 9.75 7.73 -8.13
C ASP A 64 10.40 7.70 -6.73
N ASP A 65 9.59 7.79 -5.67
CA ASP A 65 10.04 7.68 -4.28
C ASP A 65 9.96 6.25 -3.72
N VAL A 66 9.60 5.29 -4.58
CA VAL A 66 9.43 3.88 -4.22
C VAL A 66 8.51 3.74 -2.99
N SER A 67 7.32 4.34 -3.07
CA SER A 67 6.32 4.28 -2.01
C SER A 67 6.03 2.85 -1.56
N PHE A 68 6.20 2.59 -0.25
CA PHE A 68 6.16 1.27 0.33
C PHE A 68 4.74 0.82 0.70
N LEU A 69 4.25 -0.19 0.00
CA LEU A 69 3.00 -0.89 0.28
C LEU A 69 3.32 -2.32 0.73
N TYR A 70 2.60 -2.85 1.70
CA TYR A 70 2.86 -4.20 2.24
C TYR A 70 1.56 -4.85 2.66
N ASN A 71 1.56 -6.17 2.91
CA ASN A 71 0.38 -6.89 3.39
C ASN A 71 0.49 -7.27 4.88
N ASP A 72 -0.59 -7.83 5.43
CA ASP A 72 -0.64 -8.24 6.84
C ASP A 72 0.46 -9.26 7.20
N ALA A 73 0.78 -10.17 6.29
CA ALA A 73 1.82 -11.17 6.49
C ALA A 73 3.22 -10.54 6.66
N TYR A 74 3.48 -9.38 6.05
CA TYR A 74 4.76 -8.68 6.16
C TYR A 74 4.94 -7.91 7.49
N ARG A 75 3.88 -7.70 8.26
CA ARG A 75 3.94 -6.90 9.51
C ARG A 75 4.99 -7.36 10.52
N PRO A 76 5.19 -8.66 10.78
CA PRO A 76 6.21 -9.10 11.73
C PRO A 76 7.62 -8.66 11.32
N THR A 77 7.92 -8.68 10.02
CA THR A 77 9.19 -8.20 9.45
C THR A 77 9.36 -6.70 9.65
N LEU A 78 8.27 -5.94 9.50
CA LEU A 78 8.28 -4.49 9.67
C LEU A 78 8.35 -4.04 11.15
N GLY A 79 7.84 -4.86 12.07
CA GLY A 79 7.91 -4.63 13.51
C GLY A 79 7.31 -3.28 13.91
N ALA A 80 8.07 -2.51 14.70
CA ALA A 80 7.64 -1.23 15.25
C ALA A 80 7.45 -0.11 14.19
N LYS A 81 7.86 -0.32 12.93
CA LYS A 81 7.64 0.65 11.85
C LYS A 81 6.21 0.60 11.29
N HIS A 82 5.47 -0.47 11.57
CA HIS A 82 4.04 -0.55 11.32
C HIS A 82 3.24 0.27 12.36
N PRO A 83 2.21 1.04 11.96
CA PRO A 83 1.71 1.24 10.59
C PRO A 83 2.37 2.40 9.83
N ALA A 84 3.22 3.20 10.48
CA ALA A 84 3.75 4.46 9.97
C ALA A 84 4.44 4.35 8.59
N SER A 85 5.00 3.18 8.24
CA SER A 85 5.63 2.94 6.93
C SER A 85 4.67 2.90 5.73
N LEU A 86 3.35 2.81 5.93
CA LEU A 86 2.41 2.64 4.82
C LEU A 86 2.42 3.86 3.87
N ALA A 87 2.81 3.62 2.62
CA ALA A 87 3.02 4.59 1.55
C ALA A 87 4.02 5.71 1.92
N ARG A 88 5.06 5.36 2.68
CA ARG A 88 6.25 6.21 2.86
C ARG A 88 7.33 5.78 1.87
N PRO A 89 8.26 6.67 1.50
CA PRO A 89 9.43 6.30 0.70
C PRO A 89 10.23 5.17 1.37
N THR A 90 10.70 4.18 0.59
CA THR A 90 11.47 3.06 1.16
C THR A 90 12.77 3.50 1.82
N GLU A 91 13.41 4.55 1.28
CA GLU A 91 14.65 5.11 1.84
C GLU A 91 14.45 5.62 3.28
N GLU A 92 13.27 6.19 3.59
CA GLU A 92 12.97 6.66 4.94
C GLU A 92 12.68 5.50 5.89
N ILE A 93 12.04 4.45 5.37
CA ILE A 93 11.65 3.29 6.16
C ILE A 93 12.88 2.48 6.54
N TRP A 94 13.82 2.31 5.61
CA TRP A 94 15.01 1.47 5.75
C TRP A 94 16.30 2.31 5.79
N ALA A 95 16.21 3.54 6.30
CA ALA A 95 17.31 4.49 6.38
C ALA A 95 18.55 3.92 7.08
N GLU A 96 18.38 2.94 7.98
CA GLU A 96 19.49 2.32 8.71
C GLU A 96 20.35 1.37 7.86
N ILE A 97 19.82 0.83 6.76
CA ILE A 97 20.54 -0.08 5.84
C ILE A 97 20.76 0.55 4.46
N TRP A 98 20.13 1.68 4.16
CA TRP A 98 20.23 2.36 2.87
C TRP A 98 21.68 2.67 2.42
N PRO A 99 22.60 3.09 3.32
CA PRO A 99 24.00 3.34 2.95
C PRO A 99 24.75 2.13 2.38
N ASP A 100 24.26 0.91 2.62
CA ASP A 100 24.89 -0.33 2.15
C ASP A 100 24.37 -0.80 0.77
N VAL A 101 23.40 -0.08 0.19
CA VAL A 101 22.69 -0.46 -1.06
C VAL A 101 23.08 0.43 -2.26
N GLU A 102 23.74 1.58 -2.01
CA GLU A 102 24.30 2.47 -3.05
C GLU A 102 25.74 2.10 -3.46
#